data_AF-A0A7X6YA87-F1
#
_entry.id   AF-A0A7X6YA87-F1
#
_cell.length_a   1.000
_cell.length_b   1.000
_cell.length_c   1.000
_cell.angle_alpha   90.00
_cell.angle_beta   90.00
_cell.angle_gamma   90.00
#
_symmetry.space_group_name_H-M   'P 1'
#
loop_
_entity.id
_entity.type
_entity.pdbx_description
1 polymer ?
#
loop_
_entity_poly.entity_id
_entity_poly.type
_entity_poly.pdbx_seq_one_letter_code
_entity_poly.pdbx_strand_id
1 'polypeptide(L)'
;AFSTGSLFTYIAADAEPVYRDKGTEVVRQFVHVQPDFFVVYDRLSATDAAYKKEWLLHTQNEPVITNKLLRADCGKGRLFCETLLPEKAVLTKVGGPGREFWASGKNWELDPVFVKQAEARAAKRGTGPYFGNWRLEVAPSAPNTDDRFLHVLTATDTSCEKPVAARLIRDDARDGVVLTVPGYKNKGREGTLTVRILFNRAGEIGGEAHYTVRNADGSEISSGRFAFENSVTPQAGVLPSMH
;
A
#
# COMPACT_ATOMS: atom_id res chain seq x y z
N ALA A 1 1.81 -8.53 14.02
CA ALA A 1 3.18 -8.08 14.30
C ALA A 1 3.23 -6.57 14.22
N PHE A 2 3.99 -5.93 15.10
CA PHE A 2 4.22 -4.48 15.08
C PHE A 2 5.63 -4.16 15.53
N SER A 3 6.31 -3.28 14.82
CA SER A 3 7.60 -2.73 15.21
C SER A 3 7.70 -1.29 14.73
N THR A 4 8.31 -0.41 15.50
CA THR A 4 8.49 0.99 15.09
C THR A 4 9.85 1.52 15.53
N GLY A 5 10.38 2.46 14.76
CA GLY A 5 11.61 3.19 15.00
C GLY A 5 11.57 4.54 14.29
N SER A 6 12.69 5.26 14.28
CA SER A 6 12.74 6.61 13.72
C SER A 6 12.53 6.67 12.21
N LEU A 7 13.00 5.65 11.47
CA LEU A 7 12.90 5.60 10.00
C LEU A 7 11.80 4.65 9.52
N PHE A 8 11.49 3.61 10.29
CA PHE A 8 10.56 2.57 9.86
C PHE A 8 9.45 2.36 10.87
N THR A 9 8.22 2.21 10.36
CA THR A 9 7.15 1.53 11.08
C THR A 9 6.73 0.32 10.27
N TYR A 10 6.62 -0.83 10.91
CA TYR A 10 6.20 -2.08 10.32
C TYR A 10 4.97 -2.63 11.04
N ILE A 11 3.99 -3.06 10.26
CA ILE A 11 2.81 -3.79 10.74
C ILE A 11 2.63 -5.00 9.84
N ALA A 12 2.28 -6.13 10.43
CA ALA A 12 1.70 -7.23 9.67
C ALA A 12 0.48 -7.82 10.35
N ALA A 13 -0.48 -8.20 9.51
CA ALA A 13 -1.73 -8.82 9.89
C ALA A 13 -1.96 -10.07 9.05
N ASP A 14 -2.54 -11.08 9.68
CA ASP A 14 -3.11 -12.24 9.00
C ASP A 14 -4.63 -12.09 9.02
N ALA A 15 -5.21 -12.03 7.83
CA ALA A 15 -6.63 -11.87 7.61
C ALA A 15 -7.29 -13.19 7.17
N GLU A 16 -6.57 -14.30 7.05
CA GLU A 16 -7.13 -15.60 6.63
C GLU A 16 -8.48 -15.93 7.31
N PRO A 17 -8.64 -15.73 8.64
CA PRO A 17 -9.90 -16.08 9.33
C PRO A 17 -11.14 -15.33 8.82
N VAL A 18 -10.99 -14.14 8.21
CA VAL A 18 -12.13 -13.38 7.68
C VAL A 18 -12.54 -13.81 6.27
N TYR A 19 -11.72 -14.61 5.59
CA TYR A 19 -11.97 -15.12 4.24
C TYR A 19 -12.57 -16.54 4.22
N ARG A 20 -12.81 -17.15 5.39
CA ARG A 20 -13.43 -18.47 5.56
C ARG A 20 -12.66 -19.53 4.75
N ASP A 21 -13.36 -20.37 4.00
CA ASP A 21 -12.85 -21.50 3.22
C ASP A 21 -12.17 -21.08 1.89
N LYS A 22 -12.10 -19.79 1.57
CA LYS A 22 -11.57 -19.31 0.28
C LYS A 22 -10.05 -19.16 0.24
N GLY A 23 -9.41 -19.06 1.38
CA GLY A 23 -7.98 -18.80 1.50
C GLY A 23 -7.35 -19.67 2.58
N THR A 24 -6.11 -20.08 2.36
CA THR A 24 -5.25 -20.73 3.35
C THR A 24 -4.16 -19.78 3.86
N GLU A 25 -4.05 -18.60 3.25
CA GLU A 25 -3.15 -17.53 3.67
C GLU A 25 -3.64 -16.19 3.12
N VAL A 26 -3.84 -15.20 3.98
CA VAL A 26 -4.15 -13.82 3.58
C VAL A 26 -3.37 -12.86 4.47
N VAL A 27 -2.07 -12.77 4.22
CA VAL A 27 -1.15 -11.96 5.02
C VAL A 27 -0.85 -10.66 4.31
N ARG A 28 -0.84 -9.57 5.09
CA ARG A 28 -0.49 -8.23 4.62
C ARG A 28 0.57 -7.62 5.51
N GLN A 29 1.67 -7.21 4.88
CA GLN A 29 2.81 -6.55 5.50
C GLN A 29 2.90 -5.11 4.99
N PHE A 30 2.89 -4.16 5.92
CA PHE A 30 3.03 -2.74 5.67
C PHE A 30 4.33 -2.23 6.27
N VAL A 31 5.17 -1.59 5.45
CA VAL A 31 6.36 -0.86 5.91
C VAL A 31 6.19 0.60 5.53
N HIS A 32 6.07 1.47 6.52
CA HIS A 32 6.16 2.92 6.36
C HIS A 32 7.62 3.34 6.52
N VAL A 33 8.24 3.80 5.44
CA VAL A 33 9.54 4.47 5.45
C VAL A 33 9.27 5.97 5.61
N GLN A 34 9.58 6.46 6.80
CA GLN A 34 9.26 7.82 7.20
C GLN A 34 9.97 8.87 6.31
N PRO A 35 9.29 9.96 5.91
CA PRO A 35 7.90 10.29 6.26
C PRO A 35 6.87 9.84 5.21
N ASP A 36 7.27 9.57 3.97
CA ASP A 36 6.37 9.72 2.82
C ASP A 36 6.14 8.44 2.02
N PHE A 37 6.84 7.34 2.33
CA PHE A 37 6.84 6.14 1.49
C PHE A 37 6.25 4.94 2.21
N PHE A 38 5.40 4.19 1.53
CA PHE A 38 4.86 2.93 2.05
C PHE A 38 5.18 1.80 1.09
N VAL A 39 5.52 0.66 1.64
CA VAL A 39 5.64 -0.60 0.90
C VAL A 39 4.62 -1.58 1.46
N VAL A 40 3.76 -2.09 0.59
CA VAL A 40 2.73 -3.07 0.93
C VAL A 40 3.06 -4.37 0.23
N TYR A 41 3.29 -5.43 1.00
CA TYR A 41 3.50 -6.78 0.49
C TYR A 41 2.41 -7.70 1.00
N ASP A 42 1.72 -8.37 0.08
CA ASP A 42 0.67 -9.32 0.40
C ASP A 42 1.06 -10.73 -0.06
N ARG A 43 0.84 -11.70 0.83
CA ARG A 43 0.88 -13.14 0.54
C ARG A 43 -0.53 -13.66 0.54
N LEU A 44 -0.96 -14.18 -0.60
CA LEU A 44 -2.30 -14.69 -0.79
C LEU A 44 -2.25 -16.10 -1.35
N SER A 45 -2.85 -17.04 -0.63
CA SER A 45 -2.99 -18.43 -1.04
C SER A 45 -4.47 -18.81 -0.97
N ALA A 46 -5.07 -19.08 -2.13
CA ALA A 46 -6.47 -19.45 -2.25
C ALA A 46 -6.65 -20.97 -2.36
N THR A 47 -7.80 -21.46 -1.90
CA THR A 47 -8.20 -22.87 -2.02
C THR A 47 -8.62 -23.26 -3.43
N ASP A 48 -8.98 -22.27 -4.27
CA ASP A 48 -9.30 -22.44 -5.69
C ASP A 48 -8.57 -21.37 -6.52
N ALA A 49 -7.86 -21.80 -7.56
CA ALA A 49 -7.19 -20.90 -8.51
C ALA A 49 -8.17 -20.00 -9.26
N ALA A 50 -9.42 -20.44 -9.47
CA ALA A 50 -10.46 -19.68 -10.17
C ALA A 50 -11.00 -18.49 -9.36
N TYR A 51 -10.73 -18.43 -8.05
CA TYR A 51 -11.10 -17.26 -7.25
C TYR A 51 -10.29 -16.05 -7.70
N LYS A 52 -11.02 -15.05 -8.23
CA LYS A 52 -10.46 -13.76 -8.61
C LYS A 52 -9.87 -13.08 -7.38
N LYS A 53 -8.61 -12.69 -7.49
CA LYS A 53 -7.87 -11.95 -6.46
C LYS A 53 -7.64 -10.54 -6.95
N GLU A 54 -8.00 -9.56 -6.12
CA GLU A 54 -7.89 -8.15 -6.46
C GLU A 54 -7.31 -7.38 -5.29
N TRP A 55 -6.24 -6.64 -5.55
CA TRP A 55 -5.74 -5.61 -4.66
C TRP A 55 -6.40 -4.28 -5.01
N LEU A 56 -6.93 -3.59 -4.00
CA LEU A 56 -7.75 -2.40 -4.20
C LEU A 56 -7.08 -1.15 -3.62
N LEU A 57 -7.12 -0.04 -4.36
CA LEU A 57 -6.80 1.31 -3.87
C LEU A 57 -7.89 2.29 -4.29
N HIS A 58 -8.61 2.84 -3.32
CA HIS A 58 -9.66 3.83 -3.55
C HIS A 58 -9.10 5.25 -3.63
N THR A 59 -9.67 6.07 -4.50
CA THR A 59 -9.30 7.49 -4.69
C THR A 59 -10.54 8.35 -4.81
N GLN A 60 -10.43 9.62 -4.38
CA GLN A 60 -11.54 10.56 -4.51
C GLN A 60 -11.78 10.96 -5.97
N ASN A 61 -10.73 11.48 -6.63
CA ASN A 61 -10.78 11.92 -8.01
C ASN A 61 -10.32 10.79 -8.93
N GLU A 62 -10.59 10.94 -10.23
CA GLU A 62 -10.16 9.99 -11.23
C GLU A 62 -8.63 9.90 -11.27
N PRO A 63 -8.04 8.71 -11.06
CA PRO A 63 -6.60 8.56 -11.15
C PRO A 63 -6.13 8.49 -12.62
N VAL A 64 -4.90 8.92 -12.84
CA VAL A 64 -4.15 8.68 -14.08
C VAL A 64 -3.33 7.41 -13.89
N ILE A 65 -3.39 6.50 -14.85
CA ILE A 65 -2.59 5.27 -14.84
C ILE A 65 -1.70 5.28 -16.08
N THR A 66 -0.41 5.13 -15.87
CA THR A 66 0.58 4.96 -16.94
C THR A 66 1.41 3.72 -16.62
N ASN A 67 1.35 2.70 -17.48
CA ASN A 67 1.94 1.39 -17.23
C ASN A 67 1.43 0.79 -15.89
N LYS A 68 2.33 0.60 -14.92
CA LYS A 68 2.04 0.06 -13.58
C LYS A 68 2.02 1.13 -12.48
N LEU A 69 2.00 2.40 -12.86
CA LEU A 69 1.99 3.54 -11.96
C LEU A 69 0.63 4.23 -11.98
N LEU A 70 -0.02 4.28 -10.83
CA LEU A 70 -1.16 5.15 -10.58
C LEU A 70 -0.67 6.48 -9.99
N ARG A 71 -1.28 7.59 -10.43
CA ARG A 71 -1.19 8.91 -9.82
C ARG A 71 -2.59 9.42 -9.50
N ALA A 72 -2.85 9.75 -8.24
CA ALA A 72 -4.10 10.32 -7.78
C ALA A 72 -3.84 11.63 -7.04
N ASP A 73 -4.58 12.68 -7.42
CA ASP A 73 -4.47 14.01 -6.82
C ASP A 73 -5.78 14.36 -6.11
N CYS A 74 -5.69 14.95 -4.92
CA CYS A 74 -6.85 15.50 -4.21
C CYS A 74 -6.44 16.73 -3.39
N GLY A 75 -6.97 17.89 -3.76
CA GLY A 75 -6.49 19.17 -3.21
C GLY A 75 -5.02 19.39 -3.56
N LYS A 76 -4.19 19.67 -2.56
CA LYS A 76 -2.72 19.80 -2.72
C LYS A 76 -1.97 18.48 -2.57
N GLY A 77 -2.65 17.40 -2.19
CA GLY A 77 -2.04 16.09 -2.00
C GLY A 77 -1.99 15.29 -3.29
N ARG A 78 -0.94 14.50 -3.45
CA ARG A 78 -0.73 13.53 -4.51
C ARG A 78 -0.28 12.20 -3.92
N LEU A 79 -0.86 11.12 -4.41
CA LEU A 79 -0.43 9.76 -4.13
C LEU A 79 0.00 9.11 -5.43
N PHE A 80 1.24 8.61 -5.45
CA PHE A 80 1.66 7.63 -6.43
C PHE A 80 1.50 6.23 -5.84
N CYS A 81 1.11 5.26 -6.66
CA CYS A 81 1.14 3.84 -6.32
C CYS A 81 1.75 3.06 -7.49
N GLU A 82 2.95 2.53 -7.30
CA GLU A 82 3.64 1.69 -8.27
C GLU A 82 3.42 0.21 -7.93
N THR A 83 2.95 -0.57 -8.92
CA THR A 83 2.79 -2.01 -8.80
C THR A 83 4.04 -2.74 -9.30
N LEU A 84 4.75 -3.40 -8.38
CA LEU A 84 5.93 -4.20 -8.68
C LEU A 84 5.57 -5.68 -8.86
N LEU A 85 4.68 -6.22 -8.01
CA LEU A 85 4.13 -7.57 -8.14
C LEU A 85 2.60 -7.56 -8.16
N PRO A 86 1.96 -8.47 -8.93
CA PRO A 86 2.60 -9.39 -9.87
C PRO A 86 3.24 -8.65 -11.05
N GLU A 87 4.34 -9.16 -11.62
CA GLU A 87 5.10 -8.40 -12.64
C GLU A 87 4.26 -8.12 -13.89
N LYS A 88 3.41 -9.08 -14.26
CA LYS A 88 2.43 -9.02 -15.35
C LYS A 88 1.02 -8.74 -14.80
N ALA A 89 0.91 -7.78 -13.88
CA ALA A 89 -0.38 -7.38 -13.31
C ALA A 89 -1.32 -6.80 -14.36
N VAL A 90 -2.62 -7.08 -14.19
CA VAL A 90 -3.70 -6.42 -14.91
C VAL A 90 -4.26 -5.32 -14.00
N LEU A 91 -4.21 -4.07 -14.47
CA LEU A 91 -4.69 -2.90 -13.74
C LEU A 91 -6.02 -2.43 -14.35
N THR A 92 -7.07 -2.37 -13.54
CA THR A 92 -8.39 -1.89 -13.97
C THR A 92 -8.77 -0.66 -13.15
N LYS A 93 -9.17 0.40 -13.84
CA LYS A 93 -9.75 1.59 -13.21
C LYS A 93 -11.27 1.45 -13.19
N VAL A 94 -11.87 1.54 -12.00
CA VAL A 94 -13.33 1.48 -11.82
C VAL A 94 -13.79 2.71 -11.06
N GLY A 95 -14.81 3.40 -11.57
CA GLY A 95 -15.36 4.59 -10.92
C GLY A 95 -16.01 5.55 -11.91
N GLY A 96 -16.28 6.75 -11.42
CA GLY A 96 -17.00 7.79 -12.15
C GLY A 96 -18.52 7.60 -12.13
N PRO A 97 -19.28 8.52 -12.76
CA PRO A 97 -20.75 8.52 -12.74
C PRO A 97 -21.37 7.15 -12.99
N GLY A 98 -22.09 6.62 -11.99
CA GLY A 98 -22.78 5.34 -12.07
C GLY A 98 -21.89 4.12 -11.81
N ARG A 99 -20.65 4.31 -11.36
CA ARG A 99 -19.71 3.22 -10.99
C ARG A 99 -18.87 3.52 -9.75
N GLU A 100 -19.14 4.61 -9.03
CA GLU A 100 -18.44 5.03 -7.81
C GLU A 100 -18.47 3.93 -6.75
N PHE A 101 -19.61 3.25 -6.62
CA PHE A 101 -19.86 2.20 -5.65
C PHE A 101 -20.17 0.87 -6.36
N TRP A 102 -19.48 0.62 -7.48
CA TRP A 102 -19.65 -0.60 -8.27
C TRP A 102 -19.21 -1.84 -7.49
N ALA A 103 -20.17 -2.72 -7.15
CA ALA A 103 -19.93 -3.98 -6.48
C ALA A 103 -20.98 -5.03 -6.89
N SER A 104 -20.54 -6.27 -7.09
CA SER A 104 -21.42 -7.40 -7.41
C SER A 104 -22.33 -7.16 -8.63
N GLY A 105 -21.78 -6.56 -9.69
CA GLY A 105 -22.47 -6.37 -10.97
C GLY A 105 -23.43 -5.17 -11.05
N LYS A 106 -23.47 -4.30 -10.03
CA LYS A 106 -24.24 -3.05 -10.09
C LYS A 106 -23.57 -1.92 -9.29
N ASN A 107 -24.04 -0.69 -9.51
CA ASN A 107 -23.71 0.45 -8.66
C ASN A 107 -24.64 0.52 -7.46
N TRP A 108 -24.08 0.69 -6.26
CA TRP A 108 -24.84 0.91 -5.03
C TRP A 108 -24.89 2.39 -4.72
N GLU A 109 -25.79 3.10 -5.40
CA GLU A 109 -25.95 4.54 -5.26
C GLU A 109 -26.24 4.93 -3.81
N LEU A 110 -25.66 6.05 -3.39
CA LEU A 110 -25.97 6.65 -2.10
C LEU A 110 -27.36 7.29 -2.15
N ASP A 111 -28.05 7.26 -1.01
CA ASP A 111 -29.32 7.94 -0.85
C ASP A 111 -29.19 9.45 -1.20
N PRO A 112 -30.04 10.02 -2.08
CA PRO A 112 -29.92 11.42 -2.49
C PRO A 112 -30.03 12.44 -1.35
N VAL A 113 -30.80 12.13 -0.31
CA VAL A 113 -30.93 13.00 0.88
C VAL A 113 -29.61 12.99 1.65
N PHE A 114 -28.99 11.81 1.83
CA PHE A 114 -27.66 11.71 2.42
C PHE A 114 -26.62 12.51 1.62
N VAL A 115 -26.59 12.36 0.29
CA VAL A 115 -25.65 13.09 -0.59
C VAL A 115 -25.77 14.59 -0.37
N LYS A 116 -26.98 15.14 -0.45
CA LYS A 116 -27.23 16.58 -0.24
C LYS A 116 -26.77 17.05 1.14
N GLN A 117 -27.00 16.26 2.19
CA GLN A 117 -26.57 16.61 3.55
C GLN A 117 -25.05 16.57 3.68
N ALA A 118 -24.39 15.57 3.10
CA ALA A 118 -22.94 15.43 3.12
C ALA A 118 -22.25 16.58 2.35
N GLU A 119 -22.77 16.96 1.19
CA GLU A 119 -22.32 18.13 0.42
C GLU A 119 -22.43 19.43 1.23
N ALA A 120 -23.58 19.67 1.87
CA ALA A 120 -23.78 20.85 2.70
C ALA A 120 -22.80 20.91 3.88
N ARG A 121 -22.48 19.76 4.51
CA ARG A 121 -21.48 19.68 5.59
C ARG A 121 -20.07 19.91 5.06
N ALA A 122 -19.73 19.35 3.91
CA ALA A 122 -18.42 19.51 3.29
C ALA A 122 -18.16 20.97 2.89
N ALA A 123 -19.15 21.62 2.30
CA ALA A 123 -19.10 23.04 1.94
C ALA A 123 -18.84 23.95 3.15
N LYS A 124 -19.50 23.71 4.29
CA LYS A 124 -19.24 24.44 5.56
C LYS A 124 -17.80 24.30 6.06
N ARG A 125 -17.12 23.20 5.72
CA ARG A 125 -15.73 22.92 6.11
C ARG A 125 -14.71 23.40 5.07
N GLY A 126 -15.15 23.91 3.92
CA GLY A 126 -14.26 24.25 2.81
C GLY A 126 -13.60 23.01 2.17
N THR A 127 -14.26 21.85 2.27
CA THR A 127 -13.78 20.56 1.76
C THR A 127 -14.76 19.99 0.74
N GLY A 128 -14.34 18.99 -0.04
CA GLY A 128 -15.25 18.19 -0.86
C GLY A 128 -15.94 17.08 -0.04
N PRO A 129 -17.11 16.58 -0.46
CA PRO A 129 -17.64 15.34 0.09
C PRO A 129 -16.73 14.19 -0.37
N TYR A 130 -15.92 13.65 0.54
CA TYR A 130 -14.94 12.61 0.24
C TYR A 130 -15.55 11.21 0.32
N PHE A 131 -16.35 10.85 -0.69
CA PHE A 131 -16.99 9.53 -0.75
C PHE A 131 -16.07 8.43 -1.32
N GLY A 132 -15.04 8.80 -2.10
CA GLY A 132 -14.22 7.85 -2.87
C GLY A 132 -14.94 7.41 -4.15
N ASN A 133 -14.74 8.14 -5.25
CA ASN A 133 -15.49 7.92 -6.49
C ASN A 133 -14.80 6.96 -7.46
N TRP A 134 -13.59 6.53 -7.15
CA TRP A 134 -12.77 5.69 -8.02
C TRP A 134 -11.98 4.67 -7.20
N ARG A 135 -11.58 3.59 -7.86
CA ARG A 135 -10.58 2.65 -7.36
C ARG A 135 -9.74 2.08 -8.49
N LEU A 136 -8.52 1.72 -8.13
CA LEU A 136 -7.68 0.78 -8.87
C LEU A 136 -7.97 -0.63 -8.37
N GLU A 137 -8.13 -1.56 -9.29
CA GLU A 137 -8.10 -3.01 -9.05
C GLU A 137 -6.86 -3.58 -9.73
N VAL A 138 -6.00 -4.27 -8.97
CA VAL A 138 -4.81 -4.97 -9.48
C VAL A 138 -5.03 -6.47 -9.32
N ALA A 139 -4.88 -7.21 -10.41
CA ALA A 139 -5.04 -8.67 -10.42
C ALA A 139 -3.85 -9.38 -11.09
N PRO A 140 -3.58 -10.65 -10.77
CA PRO A 140 -2.69 -11.49 -11.57
C PRO A 140 -3.24 -11.66 -12.99
N SER A 141 -2.35 -11.89 -13.96
CA SER A 141 -2.75 -12.10 -15.37
C SER A 141 -3.29 -13.50 -15.66
N ALA A 142 -3.18 -14.43 -14.72
CA ALA A 142 -3.69 -15.79 -14.84
C ALA A 142 -4.23 -16.29 -13.49
N PRO A 143 -5.18 -17.24 -13.48
CA PRO A 143 -5.62 -17.93 -12.28
C PRO A 143 -4.46 -18.71 -11.64
N ASN A 144 -4.17 -18.42 -10.37
CA ASN A 144 -3.21 -19.16 -9.54
C ASN A 144 -3.81 -19.39 -8.15
N THR A 145 -3.34 -20.40 -7.44
CA THR A 145 -3.62 -20.55 -5.99
C THR A 145 -2.84 -19.50 -5.21
N ASP A 146 -1.58 -19.31 -5.54
CA ASP A 146 -0.63 -18.46 -4.83
C ASP A 146 -0.32 -17.20 -5.64
N ASP A 147 -0.60 -16.04 -5.05
CA ASP A 147 -0.25 -14.75 -5.63
C ASP A 147 0.48 -13.87 -4.61
N ARG A 148 1.35 -13.02 -5.13
CA ARG A 148 2.09 -12.02 -4.35
C ARG A 148 1.83 -10.65 -4.93
N PHE A 149 1.48 -9.71 -4.06
CA PHE A 149 1.31 -8.32 -4.43
C PHE A 149 2.39 -7.50 -3.74
N LEU A 150 3.00 -6.57 -4.47
CA LEU A 150 4.01 -5.67 -3.94
C LEU A 150 3.79 -4.29 -4.55
N HIS A 151 3.45 -3.34 -3.69
CA HIS A 151 3.14 -1.98 -4.08
C HIS A 151 4.02 -0.99 -3.32
N VAL A 152 4.49 0.04 -4.01
CA VAL A 152 5.18 1.18 -3.42
C VAL A 152 4.29 2.40 -3.56
N LEU A 153 3.92 3.01 -2.44
CA LEU A 153 3.16 4.24 -2.39
C LEU A 153 4.08 5.40 -2.02
N THR A 154 3.98 6.50 -2.75
CA THR A 154 4.66 7.77 -2.44
C THR A 154 3.61 8.84 -2.20
N ALA A 155 3.48 9.30 -0.95
CA ALA A 155 2.63 10.42 -0.57
C ALA A 155 3.45 11.71 -0.70
N THR A 156 2.91 12.71 -1.38
CA THR A 156 3.61 13.97 -1.64
C THR A 156 2.59 15.08 -1.91
N ASP A 157 3.06 16.31 -2.09
CA ASP A 157 2.24 17.35 -2.71
C ASP A 157 2.24 17.26 -4.25
N THR A 158 1.36 18.03 -4.88
CA THR A 158 1.18 18.05 -6.34
C THR A 158 2.34 18.67 -7.13
N SER A 159 3.33 19.31 -6.48
CA SER A 159 4.53 19.83 -7.14
C SER A 159 5.52 18.72 -7.50
N CYS A 160 5.46 17.58 -6.81
CA CYS A 160 6.30 16.43 -7.12
C CYS A 160 5.78 15.67 -8.34
N GLU A 161 6.57 15.62 -9.40
CA GLU A 161 6.19 15.04 -10.69
C GLU A 161 6.38 13.52 -10.78
N LYS A 162 7.25 12.95 -9.93
CA LYS A 162 7.66 11.53 -10.02
C LYS A 162 7.63 10.86 -8.65
N PRO A 163 7.27 9.57 -8.57
CA PRO A 163 7.39 8.80 -7.33
C PRO A 163 8.86 8.62 -6.93
N VAL A 164 9.08 8.05 -5.73
CA VAL A 164 10.39 7.52 -5.36
C VAL A 164 10.87 6.49 -6.38
N ALA A 165 12.17 6.45 -6.63
CA ALA A 165 12.74 5.39 -7.46
C ALA A 165 12.65 4.06 -6.69
N ALA A 166 11.81 3.14 -7.19
CA ALA A 166 11.63 1.81 -6.63
C ALA A 166 12.11 0.74 -7.61
N ARG A 167 12.80 -0.29 -7.09
CA ARG A 167 13.26 -1.42 -7.90
C ARG A 167 12.96 -2.73 -7.19
N LEU A 168 12.19 -3.59 -7.84
CA LEU A 168 11.95 -4.96 -7.41
C LEU A 168 13.29 -5.70 -7.25
N ILE A 169 13.42 -6.44 -6.15
CA ILE A 169 14.53 -7.35 -5.89
C ILE A 169 13.99 -8.69 -5.39
N ARG A 170 14.77 -9.74 -5.60
CA ARG A 170 14.49 -11.08 -5.08
C ARG A 170 15.78 -11.75 -4.63
N ASP A 171 15.62 -12.66 -3.69
CA ASP A 171 16.53 -13.79 -3.51
C ASP A 171 15.72 -15.09 -3.53
N ASP A 172 16.38 -16.21 -3.23
CA ASP A 172 15.79 -17.54 -3.30
C ASP A 172 14.52 -17.67 -2.43
N ALA A 173 14.45 -16.98 -1.29
CA ALA A 173 13.36 -17.13 -0.32
C ALA A 173 12.47 -15.88 -0.18
N ARG A 174 12.92 -14.73 -0.69
CA ARG A 174 12.30 -13.43 -0.39
C ARG A 174 12.03 -12.60 -1.63
N ASP A 175 10.93 -11.86 -1.58
CA ASP A 175 10.65 -10.77 -2.50
C ASP A 175 10.89 -9.43 -1.79
N GLY A 176 11.17 -8.37 -2.54
CA GLY A 176 11.46 -7.10 -1.91
C GLY A 176 11.61 -5.94 -2.87
N VAL A 177 12.00 -4.80 -2.32
CA VAL A 177 12.19 -3.56 -3.07
C VAL A 177 13.41 -2.80 -2.55
N VAL A 178 14.11 -2.14 -3.47
CA VAL A 178 15.04 -1.07 -3.14
C VAL A 178 14.40 0.26 -3.46
N LEU A 179 14.33 1.15 -2.46
CA LEU A 179 13.93 2.56 -2.62
C LEU A 179 15.18 3.43 -2.62
N THR A 180 15.25 4.41 -3.52
CA THR A 180 16.31 5.42 -3.56
C THR A 180 15.70 6.81 -3.45
N VAL A 181 16.05 7.53 -2.38
CA VAL A 181 15.51 8.84 -2.02
C VAL A 181 16.66 9.87 -1.99
N PRO A 182 16.85 10.68 -3.04
CA PRO A 182 17.80 11.78 -3.01
C PRO A 182 17.33 12.90 -2.08
N GLY A 183 18.26 13.69 -1.55
CA GLY A 183 17.93 14.85 -0.70
C GLY A 183 17.31 14.48 0.65
N TYR A 184 17.48 13.23 1.10
CA TYR A 184 17.00 12.78 2.40
C TYR A 184 17.73 13.48 3.53
N LYS A 185 16.97 14.11 4.43
CA LYS A 185 17.49 14.86 5.57
C LYS A 185 17.42 14.03 6.84
N ASN A 186 18.56 13.82 7.49
CA ASN A 186 18.68 13.14 8.76
C ASN A 186 19.56 13.95 9.72
N LYS A 187 19.00 14.39 10.84
CA LYS A 187 19.72 15.14 11.90
C LYS A 187 20.57 16.30 11.35
N GLY A 188 20.04 17.05 10.39
CA GLY A 188 20.71 18.21 9.79
C GLY A 188 21.73 17.89 8.69
N ARG A 189 21.93 16.61 8.33
CA ARG A 189 22.70 16.21 7.15
C ARG A 189 21.77 15.80 6.03
N GLU A 190 22.12 16.16 4.81
CA GLU A 190 21.39 15.80 3.59
C GLU A 190 22.22 14.81 2.77
N GLY A 191 21.58 13.78 2.24
CA GLY A 191 22.22 12.78 1.40
C GLY A 191 21.22 11.92 0.65
N THR A 192 21.69 10.85 0.04
CA THR A 192 20.82 9.86 -0.62
C THR A 192 20.54 8.72 0.33
N LEU A 193 19.27 8.52 0.70
CA LEU A 193 18.81 7.35 1.41
C LEU A 193 18.56 6.22 0.41
N THR A 194 19.16 5.06 0.66
CA THR A 194 18.84 3.80 -0.02
C THR A 194 18.27 2.85 1.02
N VAL A 195 17.08 2.30 0.76
CA VAL A 195 16.44 1.30 1.63
C VAL A 195 16.23 0.02 0.84
N ARG A 196 16.76 -1.09 1.33
CA ARG A 196 16.48 -2.44 0.85
C ARG A 196 15.51 -3.12 1.80
N ILE A 197 14.30 -3.44 1.34
CA ILE A 197 13.26 -4.12 2.09
C ILE A 197 13.05 -5.50 1.50
N LEU A 198 13.03 -6.53 2.34
CA LEU A 198 12.78 -7.92 1.96
C LEU A 198 11.71 -8.53 2.84
N PHE A 199 10.83 -9.31 2.24
CA PHE A 199 9.76 -10.05 2.88
C PHE A 199 9.91 -11.54 2.60
N ASN A 200 9.63 -12.37 3.58
CA ASN A 200 9.62 -13.82 3.40
C ASN A 200 8.47 -14.23 2.50
N ARG A 201 8.75 -14.97 1.42
CA ARG A 201 7.72 -15.38 0.45
C ARG A 201 6.77 -16.43 1.00
N ALA A 202 7.22 -17.19 2.00
CA ALA A 202 6.49 -18.28 2.65
C ALA A 202 7.01 -18.46 4.10
N GLY A 203 6.33 -19.32 4.87
CA GLY A 203 6.71 -19.59 6.27
C GLY A 203 6.46 -18.38 7.17
N GLU A 204 7.41 -18.03 8.02
CA GLU A 204 7.29 -16.85 8.90
C GLU A 204 7.03 -15.58 8.10
N ILE A 205 6.11 -14.73 8.55
CA ILE A 205 5.66 -13.52 7.83
C ILE A 205 6.83 -12.55 7.58
N GLY A 206 7.48 -12.12 8.67
CA GLY A 206 8.82 -11.53 8.78
C GLY A 206 9.53 -10.86 7.61
N GLY A 207 10.85 -10.77 7.76
CA GLY A 207 11.74 -10.10 6.83
C GLY A 207 12.57 -9.01 7.50
N GLU A 208 13.10 -8.10 6.70
CA GLU A 208 13.99 -7.05 7.18
C GLU A 208 14.06 -5.87 6.23
N ALA A 209 14.39 -4.71 6.80
CA ALA A 209 14.85 -3.55 6.06
C ALA A 209 16.30 -3.22 6.44
N HIS A 210 17.11 -2.88 5.44
CA HIS A 210 18.45 -2.31 5.60
C HIS A 210 18.47 -0.94 4.94
N TYR A 211 19.09 0.04 5.58
CA TYR A 211 19.24 1.37 4.99
C TYR A 211 20.67 1.87 5.06
N THR A 212 20.99 2.73 4.10
CA THR A 212 22.21 3.56 4.11
C THR A 212 21.85 4.97 3.67
N VAL A 213 22.46 5.97 4.30
CA VAL A 213 22.45 7.37 3.86
C VAL A 213 23.87 7.73 3.47
N ARG A 214 24.07 8.19 2.23
CA ARG A 214 25.40 8.54 1.70
C ARG A 214 25.44 9.97 1.17
N ASN A 215 26.60 10.60 1.30
CA ASN A 215 26.91 11.88 0.67
C ASN A 215 27.03 11.72 -0.86
N ALA A 216 27.09 12.85 -1.58
CA ALA A 216 27.31 12.87 -3.03
C ALA A 216 28.65 12.25 -3.45
N ASP A 217 29.67 12.31 -2.59
CA ASP A 217 30.99 11.68 -2.81
C ASP A 217 31.00 10.17 -2.49
N GLY A 218 29.86 9.61 -2.08
CA GLY A 218 29.69 8.20 -1.74
C GLY A 218 30.05 7.83 -0.30
N SER A 219 30.58 8.76 0.50
CA SER A 219 30.88 8.51 1.91
C SER A 219 29.60 8.27 2.72
N GLU A 220 29.67 7.34 3.67
CA GLU A 220 28.51 6.96 4.48
C GLU A 220 28.26 7.98 5.60
N ILE A 221 27.02 8.46 5.69
CA ILE A 221 26.53 9.30 6.79
C ILE A 221 26.00 8.40 7.92
N SER A 222 25.22 7.38 7.58
CA SER A 222 24.64 6.43 8.52
C SER A 222 24.12 5.19 7.80
N SER A 223 24.02 4.08 8.52
CA SER A 223 23.36 2.87 8.07
C SER A 223 22.66 2.19 9.24
N GLY A 224 21.79 1.23 8.94
CA GLY A 224 21.14 0.44 9.97
C GLY A 224 20.28 -0.67 9.40
N ARG A 225 19.89 -1.58 10.31
CA ARG A 225 19.02 -2.72 10.04
C ARG A 225 17.79 -2.63 10.93
N PHE A 226 16.65 -3.02 10.38
CA PHE A 226 15.38 -3.10 11.05
C PHE A 226 14.77 -4.47 10.75
N ALA A 227 14.81 -5.37 11.74
CA ALA A 227 14.17 -6.68 11.62
C ALA A 227 12.66 -6.53 11.80
N PHE A 228 11.88 -7.25 11.00
CA PHE A 228 10.43 -7.28 11.14
C PHE A 228 10.01 -8.28 12.20
N GLU A 229 9.05 -7.90 13.04
CA GLU A 229 8.44 -8.82 14.00
C GLU A 229 7.66 -9.93 13.26
N ASN A 230 7.80 -11.17 13.70
CA ASN A 230 7.18 -12.33 13.03
C ASN A 230 5.87 -12.73 13.71
N SER A 231 5.68 -12.36 14.98
CA SER A 231 4.51 -12.75 15.76
C SER A 231 3.30 -11.86 15.47
N VAL A 232 2.23 -12.46 14.92
CA VAL A 232 0.92 -11.82 14.82
C VAL A 232 0.13 -12.11 16.09
N THR A 233 0.12 -11.13 16.99
CA THR A 233 -0.74 -11.18 18.18
C THR A 233 -2.20 -11.03 17.78
N PRO A 234 -3.11 -11.88 18.28
CA PRO A 234 -4.54 -11.65 18.13
C PRO A 234 -4.90 -10.24 18.63
N GLN A 235 -5.68 -9.49 17.84
CA GLN A 235 -6.31 -8.28 18.38
C GLN A 235 -7.38 -8.73 19.37
N ALA A 236 -7.08 -8.64 20.67
CA ALA A 236 -8.14 -8.59 21.67
C ALA A 236 -8.89 -7.29 21.42
N GLY A 237 -10.12 -7.38 20.88
CA GLY A 237 -10.98 -6.21 20.77
C GLY A 237 -11.06 -5.51 22.13
N VAL A 238 -11.12 -4.19 22.13
CA VAL A 238 -11.61 -3.46 23.31
C VAL A 238 -13.07 -3.86 23.44
N LEU A 239 -13.34 -4.89 24.24
CA LEU A 239 -14.70 -5.23 24.62
C LEU A 239 -15.24 -4.01 25.36
N PRO A 240 -16.38 -3.42 24.94
CA PRO A 240 -16.98 -2.36 25.73
C PRO A 240 -17.23 -2.94 27.13
N SER A 241 -16.77 -2.23 28.15
CA SER A 241 -17.13 -2.55 29.53
C SER A 241 -18.64 -2.61 29.61
N MET A 242 -19.19 -3.79 29.91
CA MET A 242 -20.61 -3.90 30.24
C MET A 242 -20.82 -3.10 31.52
N HIS A 243 -21.48 -1.94 31.37
CA HIS A 243 -22.06 -1.18 32.48
C HIS A 243 -23.49 -1.65 32.70
#